data_AF-A0AAX2BIR2-F1
#
_entry.id   AF-A0AAX2BIR2-F1
#
_cell.length_a   1.000
_cell.length_b   1.000
_cell.length_c   1.000
_cell.angle_alpha   90.00
_cell.angle_beta   90.00
_cell.angle_gamma   90.00
#
_symmetry.space_group_name_H-M   'P 1'
#
loop_
_entity.id
_entity.type
_entity.pdbx_description
1 polymer ?
#
loop_
_entity_poly.entity_id
_entity_poly.type
_entity_poly.pdbx_seq_one_letter_code
_entity_poly.pdbx_strand_id
1 'polypeptide(L)'
;MLKITSVLLFGATLFSCVVHAMGQEQQWGNWFGTVNAMEFELNADNSAGERMTITCRDSNLIVSYSGSDKEPMDIPDNGQESMGININAVHYPLDEAAFIALKNTGNHGQIEITRMNKPVSHPFKTAGLRDALSDLNWEDCISH
;
A
#
# COMPACT_ATOMS: atom_id res chain seq x y z
N MET A 1 -28.98 -53.72 -38.41
CA MET A 1 -27.69 -53.09 -38.76
C MET A 1 -27.93 -51.61 -39.04
N LEU A 2 -27.01 -50.74 -38.57
CA LEU A 2 -26.90 -49.29 -38.85
C LEU A 2 -28.03 -48.37 -38.31
N LYS A 3 -27.82 -47.12 -37.87
CA LYS A 3 -26.64 -46.30 -37.56
C LYS A 3 -27.13 -45.10 -36.72
N ILE A 4 -26.21 -44.58 -35.91
CA ILE A 4 -26.26 -43.39 -35.03
C ILE A 4 -26.83 -42.14 -35.73
N THR A 5 -27.51 -41.25 -34.98
CA THR A 5 -27.27 -39.80 -35.08
C THR A 5 -27.65 -39.06 -33.80
N SER A 6 -26.62 -38.60 -33.08
CA SER A 6 -26.67 -37.53 -32.09
C SER A 6 -27.21 -36.22 -32.67
N VAL A 7 -27.87 -35.40 -31.84
CA VAL A 7 -27.73 -33.94 -31.92
C VAL A 7 -27.58 -33.41 -30.50
N LEU A 8 -26.35 -33.03 -30.17
CA LEU A 8 -25.98 -32.26 -28.97
C LEU A 8 -26.06 -30.77 -29.30
N LEU A 9 -26.66 -30.03 -28.36
CA LEU A 9 -26.36 -28.65 -27.90
C LEU A 9 -26.29 -27.51 -28.93
N PHE A 10 -26.95 -26.39 -28.60
CA PHE A 10 -26.28 -25.08 -28.57
C PHE A 10 -27.06 -24.13 -27.64
N GLY A 11 -26.74 -24.18 -26.34
CA GLY A 11 -27.09 -23.13 -25.39
C GLY A 11 -25.90 -22.18 -25.28
N ALA A 12 -25.89 -21.10 -26.06
CA ALA A 12 -24.88 -20.05 -25.93
C ALA A 12 -25.25 -19.17 -24.71
N THR A 13 -24.68 -19.47 -23.55
CA THR A 13 -24.70 -18.56 -22.41
C THR A 13 -23.71 -17.44 -22.68
N LEU A 14 -24.22 -16.26 -23.04
CA LEU A 14 -23.45 -15.03 -23.11
C LEU A 14 -23.06 -14.63 -21.69
N PHE A 15 -21.86 -15.02 -21.27
CA PHE A 15 -21.25 -14.48 -20.06
C PHE A 15 -20.79 -13.05 -20.38
N SER A 16 -21.56 -12.06 -19.95
CA SER A 16 -21.12 -10.67 -19.94
C SER A 16 -19.96 -10.55 -18.96
N CYS A 17 -18.73 -10.53 -19.47
CA CYS A 17 -17.56 -10.17 -18.68
C CYS A 17 -17.71 -8.70 -18.27
N VAL A 18 -18.02 -8.47 -17.01
CA VAL A 18 -17.95 -7.13 -16.43
C VAL A 18 -16.47 -6.77 -16.34
N VAL A 19 -16.01 -5.86 -17.20
CA VAL A 19 -14.66 -5.31 -17.12
C VAL A 19 -14.63 -4.39 -15.90
N HIS A 20 -14.22 -4.93 -14.75
CA HIS A 20 -13.88 -4.10 -13.61
C HIS A 20 -12.47 -3.56 -13.86
N ALA A 21 -12.39 -2.36 -14.45
CA ALA A 21 -11.14 -1.60 -14.58
C ALA A 21 -10.72 -0.98 -13.23
N MET A 22 -10.81 -1.76 -12.15
CA MET A 22 -10.16 -1.45 -10.88
C MET A 22 -8.90 -2.31 -10.87
N GLY A 23 -7.72 -1.69 -10.72
CA GLY A 23 -6.47 -2.44 -10.59
C GLY A 23 -6.65 -3.56 -9.56
N GLN A 24 -6.19 -4.77 -9.88
CA GLN A 24 -6.33 -5.86 -8.91
C GLN A 24 -5.53 -5.50 -7.67
N GLU A 25 -6.21 -5.45 -6.53
CA GLU A 25 -5.57 -5.34 -5.23
C GLU A 25 -4.61 -6.53 -5.07
N GLN A 26 -3.35 -6.21 -4.86
CA GLN A 26 -2.26 -7.16 -4.70
C GLN A 26 -1.92 -7.25 -3.21
N GLN A 27 -1.32 -8.37 -2.80
CA GLN A 27 -0.94 -8.62 -1.43
C GLN A 27 0.50 -9.16 -1.35
N TRP A 28 1.28 -8.59 -0.43
CA TRP A 28 2.66 -8.94 -0.13
C TRP A 28 2.83 -9.07 1.39
N GLY A 29 2.63 -10.28 1.91
CA GLY A 29 2.69 -10.53 3.35
C GLY A 29 1.65 -9.70 4.11
N ASN A 30 2.12 -8.72 4.88
CA ASN A 30 1.30 -7.82 5.68
C ASN A 30 0.81 -6.58 4.91
N TRP A 31 1.29 -6.41 3.67
CA TRP A 31 1.00 -5.25 2.84
C TRP A 31 0.02 -5.61 1.75
N PHE A 32 -0.88 -4.69 1.41
CA PHE A 32 -1.84 -4.86 0.34
C PHE A 32 -2.15 -3.54 -0.34
N GLY A 33 -2.62 -3.58 -1.58
CA GLY A 33 -3.03 -2.38 -2.30
C GLY A 33 -2.68 -2.45 -3.77
N THR A 34 -2.48 -1.29 -4.38
CA THR A 34 -2.18 -1.17 -5.81
C THR A 34 -0.78 -0.61 -5.98
N VAL A 35 0.02 -1.28 -6.79
CA VAL A 35 1.31 -0.79 -7.27
C VAL A 35 1.26 -0.83 -8.79
N ASN A 36 1.41 0.32 -9.43
CA ASN A 36 1.54 0.44 -10.88
C ASN A 36 2.59 1.50 -11.23
N ALA A 37 2.89 1.66 -12.52
CA ALA A 37 3.95 2.54 -12.99
C ALA A 37 3.66 4.06 -12.82
N MET A 38 2.45 4.45 -12.41
CA MET A 38 2.03 5.85 -12.27
C MET A 38 1.64 6.20 -10.85
N GLU A 39 1.14 5.24 -10.09
CA GLU A 39 0.64 5.45 -8.73
C GLU A 39 0.84 4.18 -7.92
N PHE A 40 1.16 4.34 -6.64
CA PHE A 40 0.99 3.28 -5.68
C PHE A 40 0.25 3.75 -4.43
N GLU A 41 -0.53 2.84 -3.89
CA GLU A 41 -1.16 2.95 -2.58
C GLU A 41 -0.97 1.61 -1.89
N LEU A 42 -0.17 1.62 -0.83
CA LEU A 42 0.13 0.46 -0.02
C LEU A 42 -0.42 0.63 1.38
N ASN A 43 -1.18 -0.36 1.83
CA ASN A 43 -1.85 -0.39 3.09
C ASN A 43 -1.28 -1.50 3.98
N ALA A 44 -1.28 -1.28 5.29
CA ALA A 44 -0.97 -2.29 6.28
C ALA A 44 -1.81 -2.09 7.53
N ASP A 45 -2.31 -3.18 8.09
CA ASP A 45 -2.99 -3.19 9.38
C ASP A 45 -2.06 -3.71 10.47
N ASN A 46 -2.13 -3.11 11.65
CA ASN A 46 -1.42 -3.62 12.83
C ASN A 46 -2.37 -4.33 13.81
N SER A 47 -1.80 -4.99 14.83
CA SER A 47 -2.56 -5.76 15.81
C SER A 47 -3.43 -4.90 16.74
N ALA A 48 -3.27 -3.58 16.73
CA ALA A 48 -4.10 -2.64 17.49
C ALA A 48 -5.34 -2.19 16.70
N GLY A 49 -5.56 -2.72 15.49
CA GLY A 49 -6.68 -2.31 14.64
C GLY A 49 -6.47 -0.95 13.96
N GLU A 50 -5.22 -0.52 13.84
CA GLU A 50 -4.84 0.69 13.14
C GLU A 50 -4.39 0.38 11.71
N ARG A 51 -4.63 1.32 10.80
CA ARG A 51 -4.24 1.24 9.40
C ARG A 51 -3.26 2.34 9.04
N MET A 52 -2.18 1.94 8.39
CA MET A 52 -1.25 2.81 7.69
C MET A 52 -1.52 2.73 6.19
N THR A 53 -1.46 3.88 5.52
CA THR A 53 -1.39 3.95 4.05
C THR A 53 -0.14 4.74 3.65
N ILE A 54 0.63 4.18 2.72
CA ILE A 54 1.78 4.82 2.07
C ILE A 54 1.41 5.05 0.61
N THR A 55 1.56 6.28 0.15
CA THR A 55 1.29 6.66 -1.24
C THR A 55 2.25 7.75 -1.70
N CYS A 56 2.36 7.93 -3.01
CA CYS A 56 3.00 9.09 -3.61
C CYS A 56 1.95 9.97 -4.26
N ARG A 57 1.92 11.25 -3.87
CA ARG A 57 0.98 12.25 -4.39
C ARG A 57 1.64 13.62 -4.41
N ASP A 58 1.37 14.41 -5.43
CA ASP A 58 1.86 15.79 -5.58
C ASP A 58 3.38 15.89 -5.40
N SER A 59 4.11 14.94 -5.98
CA SER A 59 5.57 14.82 -5.84
C SER A 59 6.08 14.59 -4.40
N ASN A 60 5.28 14.01 -3.51
CA ASN A 60 5.63 13.75 -2.12
C ASN A 60 5.28 12.33 -1.68
N LEU A 61 6.11 11.76 -0.79
CA LEU A 61 5.76 10.57 -0.03
C LEU A 61 4.78 10.95 1.08
N ILE A 62 3.58 10.39 1.03
CA ILE A 62 2.55 10.62 2.04
C ILE A 62 2.34 9.35 2.85
N VAL A 63 2.31 9.52 4.17
CA VAL A 63 1.92 8.48 5.12
C VAL A 63 0.68 8.96 5.86
N SER A 64 -0.42 8.23 5.70
CA SER A 64 -1.65 8.47 6.47
C SER A 64 -1.87 7.35 7.48
N TYR A 65 -2.66 7.67 8.50
CA TYR A 65 -2.89 6.84 9.67
C TYR A 65 -4.33 6.97 10.13
N SER A 66 -4.96 5.83 10.41
CA SER A 66 -6.29 5.77 11.02
C SER A 66 -6.35 4.65 12.07
N GLY A 67 -7.24 4.79 13.05
CA GLY A 67 -7.49 3.78 14.09
C GLY A 67 -8.94 3.79 14.52
N SER A 68 -9.39 2.73 15.20
CA SER A 68 -10.79 2.58 15.63
C SER A 68 -11.30 3.69 16.56
N ASP A 69 -10.39 4.44 17.18
CA ASP A 69 -10.62 5.50 18.17
C ASP A 69 -10.03 6.85 17.76
N LYS A 70 -9.53 6.98 16.52
CA LYS A 70 -8.87 8.20 16.01
C LYS A 70 -9.53 8.67 14.73
N GLU A 71 -9.98 9.93 14.71
CA GLU A 71 -10.37 10.57 13.45
C GLU A 71 -9.18 10.56 12.47
N PRO A 72 -9.42 10.34 11.16
CA PRO A 72 -8.37 10.47 10.15
C PRO A 72 -7.71 11.84 10.29
N MET A 73 -6.41 11.86 10.61
CA MET A 73 -5.67 13.13 10.68
C MET A 73 -5.04 13.40 9.31
N ASP A 74 -5.67 14.29 8.57
CA ASP A 74 -5.05 14.94 7.42
C ASP A 74 -3.92 15.86 7.90
N ILE A 75 -2.81 15.84 7.17
CA ILE A 75 -1.58 16.55 7.52
C ILE A 75 -1.80 18.06 7.29
N PRO A 76 -1.61 18.94 8.29
CA PRO A 76 -1.74 20.37 8.08
C PRO A 76 -0.57 20.92 7.24
N ASP A 77 -0.92 21.67 6.20
CA ASP A 77 -0.05 22.28 5.16
C ASP A 77 0.96 23.33 5.69
N ASN A 78 0.98 23.60 7.00
CA ASN A 78 1.69 24.73 7.59
C ASN A 78 3.03 24.38 8.26
N GLY A 79 3.57 23.16 8.06
CA GLY A 79 4.91 22.77 8.50
C GLY A 79 5.12 22.76 10.03
N GLN A 80 4.06 22.93 10.81
CA GLN A 80 4.13 23.02 12.27
C GLN A 80 3.99 21.64 12.96
N GLU A 81 3.51 20.63 12.23
CA GLU A 81 3.49 19.21 12.64
C GLU A 81 4.25 18.35 11.62
N SER A 82 5.56 18.17 11.81
CA SER A 82 6.35 17.28 10.95
C SER A 82 5.96 15.83 11.22
N MET A 83 5.24 15.23 10.27
CA MET A 83 5.02 13.79 10.24
C MET A 83 6.28 13.07 9.76
N GLY A 84 6.47 11.85 10.21
CA GLY A 84 7.58 11.01 9.80
C GLY A 84 7.32 9.56 10.19
N ILE A 85 8.30 8.70 9.96
CA ILE A 85 8.24 7.31 10.35
C ILE A 85 9.48 6.90 11.12
N ASN A 86 9.31 6.03 12.10
CA ASN A 86 10.42 5.27 12.64
C ASN A 86 10.46 3.91 11.94
N ILE A 87 11.62 3.53 11.42
CA ILE A 87 11.88 2.18 10.91
C ILE A 87 12.91 1.55 11.83
N ASN A 88 12.52 0.51 12.57
CA ASN A 88 13.36 -0.13 13.59
C ASN A 88 14.01 0.87 14.57
N ALA A 89 13.23 1.83 15.06
CA ALA A 89 13.65 2.92 15.95
C ALA A 89 14.58 3.99 15.34
N VAL A 90 14.87 3.95 14.04
CA VAL A 90 15.52 5.05 13.33
C VAL A 90 14.46 5.95 12.72
N HIS A 91 14.51 7.24 13.06
CA HIS A 91 13.55 8.22 12.57
C HIS A 91 13.92 8.72 11.16
N TYR A 92 12.92 8.82 10.31
CA TYR A 92 12.99 9.37 8.97
C TYR A 92 11.89 10.42 8.76
N PRO A 93 12.23 11.63 8.28
CA PRO A 93 11.24 12.50 7.64
C PRO A 93 10.70 11.82 6.36
N LEU A 94 9.53 12.23 5.88
CA LEU A 94 8.89 11.65 4.68
C LEU A 94 9.53 12.15 3.38
N ASP A 95 10.78 11.81 3.15
CA ASP A 95 11.56 12.17 1.97
C ASP A 95 12.15 10.93 1.27
N GLU A 96 13.08 11.15 0.33
CA GLU A 96 13.78 10.09 -0.39
C GLU A 96 14.46 9.09 0.56
N ALA A 97 15.01 9.55 1.70
CA ALA A 97 15.67 8.67 2.64
C ALA A 97 14.67 7.73 3.33
N ALA A 98 13.47 8.20 3.66
CA ALA A 98 12.39 7.32 4.12
C ALA A 98 12.01 6.29 3.05
N PHE A 99 11.84 6.72 1.79
CA PHE A 99 11.49 5.79 0.70
C PHE A 99 12.54 4.69 0.52
N ILE A 100 13.82 5.08 0.46
CA ILE A 100 14.93 4.12 0.36
C ILE A 100 14.96 3.20 1.58
N ALA A 101 14.72 3.73 2.78
CA ALA A 101 14.71 2.92 3.99
C ALA A 101 13.54 1.90 4.01
N LEU A 102 12.34 2.30 3.57
CA LEU A 102 11.18 1.41 3.40
C LEU A 102 11.50 0.27 2.44
N LYS A 103 12.09 0.57 1.28
CA LYS A 103 12.54 -0.43 0.29
C LYS A 103 13.56 -1.42 0.84
N ASN A 104 14.39 -0.99 1.79
CA ASN A 104 15.44 -1.82 2.37
C ASN A 104 15.05 -2.50 3.69
N THR A 105 13.76 -2.46 4.06
CA THR A 105 13.27 -3.17 5.24
C THR A 105 13.42 -4.69 5.08
N GLY A 106 13.84 -5.35 6.15
CA GLY A 106 13.78 -6.82 6.25
C GLY A 106 12.39 -7.29 6.69
N ASN A 107 12.11 -8.60 6.58
CA ASN A 107 10.78 -9.15 6.89
C ASN A 107 10.39 -9.13 8.38
N HIS A 108 11.33 -8.86 9.30
CA HIS A 108 11.09 -8.84 10.75
C HIS A 108 11.11 -7.43 11.35
N GLY A 109 11.19 -6.40 10.50
CA GLY A 109 11.22 -5.01 10.92
C GLY A 109 9.86 -4.49 11.39
N GLN A 110 9.91 -3.27 11.92
CA GLN A 110 8.74 -2.56 12.40
C GLN A 110 8.76 -1.11 11.94
N ILE A 111 7.57 -0.58 11.68
CA ILE A 111 7.36 0.83 11.33
C ILE A 111 6.39 1.44 12.34
N GLU A 112 6.72 2.62 12.84
CA GLU A 112 5.81 3.44 13.64
C GLU A 112 5.64 4.80 12.97
N ILE A 113 4.42 5.32 12.96
CA ILE A 113 4.15 6.68 12.50
C ILE A 113 4.52 7.62 13.62
N THR A 114 5.17 8.72 13.26
CA THR A 114 5.59 9.73 14.20
C THR A 114 5.01 11.09 13.86
N ARG A 115 4.76 11.88 14.90
CA ARG A 115 4.47 13.30 14.82
C ARG A 115 5.46 14.03 15.72
N MET A 116 6.12 15.06 15.19
CA MET A 116 7.15 15.79 15.94
C MET A 116 8.20 14.84 16.56
N ASN A 117 8.61 13.82 15.79
CA ASN A 117 9.57 12.78 16.15
C ASN A 117 9.15 11.87 17.32
N LYS A 118 7.86 11.85 17.67
CA LYS A 118 7.30 10.95 18.69
C LYS A 118 6.35 9.94 18.06
N PRO A 119 6.46 8.63 18.38
CA PRO A 119 5.51 7.63 17.91
C PRO A 119 4.07 7.99 18.31
N VAL A 120 3.15 7.90 17.35
CA VAL A 120 1.71 8.11 17.54
C VAL A 120 0.87 6.89 17.17
N SER A 121 1.48 5.88 16.56
CA SER A 121 0.87 4.59 16.23
C SER A 121 1.51 3.45 17.02
N HIS A 122 0.82 2.32 17.07
CA HIS A 122 1.46 1.04 17.37
C HIS A 122 2.31 0.57 16.18
N PRO A 123 3.25 -0.38 16.40
CA PRO A 123 4.13 -0.84 15.33
C PRO A 123 3.42 -1.66 14.24
N PHE A 124 3.66 -1.31 12.99
CA PHE A 124 3.32 -2.07 11.78
C PHE A 124 4.45 -3.03 11.42
N LYS A 125 4.14 -4.20 10.86
CA LYS A 125 5.16 -5.17 10.42
C LYS A 125 5.60 -4.88 8.99
N THR A 126 6.90 -5.05 8.72
CA THR A 126 7.47 -4.82 7.38
C THR A 126 7.47 -6.06 6.49
N ALA A 127 6.95 -7.20 6.95
CA ALA A 127 6.92 -8.44 6.17
C ALA A 127 6.21 -8.25 4.82
N GLY A 128 6.96 -8.38 3.72
CA GLY A 128 6.48 -8.19 2.34
C GLY A 128 6.58 -6.76 1.79
N LEU A 129 6.95 -5.76 2.60
CA LEU A 129 7.07 -4.36 2.14
C LEU A 129 8.11 -4.17 1.04
N ARG A 130 9.29 -4.79 1.19
CA ARG A 130 10.35 -4.73 0.17
C ARG A 130 9.88 -5.27 -1.18
N ASP A 131 9.10 -6.35 -1.15
CA ASP A 131 8.60 -6.99 -2.37
C ASP A 131 7.49 -6.14 -2.99
N ALA A 132 6.65 -5.49 -2.18
CA ALA A 132 5.64 -4.54 -2.65
C ALA A 132 6.25 -3.31 -3.35
N LEU A 133 7.44 -2.87 -2.91
CA LEU A 133 8.13 -1.69 -3.45
C LEU A 133 9.26 -2.04 -4.45
N SER A 134 9.43 -3.30 -4.85
CA SER A 134 10.63 -3.75 -5.58
C SER A 134 10.86 -2.96 -6.87
N ASP A 135 9.78 -2.74 -7.61
CA ASP A 135 9.79 -2.20 -8.96
C ASP A 135 9.64 -0.67 -9.00
N LEU A 136 9.40 -0.05 -7.84
CA LEU A 136 9.25 1.40 -7.69
C LEU A 136 10.57 2.08 -7.33
N ASN A 137 10.82 3.26 -7.85
CA ASN A 137 11.94 4.10 -7.47
C ASN A 137 11.45 5.47 -6.96
N TRP A 138 12.34 6.31 -6.44
CA TRP A 138 11.95 7.61 -5.92
C TRP A 138 11.42 8.56 -7.00
N GLU A 139 11.93 8.47 -8.24
CA GLU A 139 11.43 9.28 -9.37
C GLU A 139 9.97 8.95 -9.70
N ASP A 140 9.55 7.69 -9.51
CA ASP A 140 8.14 7.30 -9.63
C ASP A 140 7.26 7.98 -8.56
N CYS A 141 7.84 8.59 -7.53
CA CYS A 141 7.13 9.37 -6.51
C CYS A 141 7.08 10.86 -6.84
N ILE A 142 8.13 11.40 -7.48
CA ILE A 142 8.35 12.86 -7.64
C ILE A 142 8.18 13.38 -9.08
N SER A 143 8.04 12.51 -10.08
CA SER A 143 7.99 12.91 -11.49
C SER A 143 6.57 13.19 -12.02
N HIS A 144 5.61 13.47 -11.14
CA HIS A 144 4.18 13.63 -11.45
C HIS A 144 3.68 15.07 -11.30
#